data_AF-A0A317JD71-F1
#
_entry.id   AF-A0A317JD71-F1
#
_cell.length_a   1.000
_cell.length_b   1.000
_cell.length_c   1.000
_cell.angle_alpha   90.00
_cell.angle_beta   90.00
_cell.angle_gamma   90.00
#
_symmetry.space_group_name_H-M   'P 1'
#
loop_
_entity.id
_entity.type
_entity.pdbx_description
1 polymer ?
#
loop_
_entity_poly.entity_id
_entity_poly.type
_entity_poly.pdbx_seq_one_letter_code
_entity_poly.pdbx_strand_id
1 'polypeptide(L)'
;MAEFKMWMGYDIYMDFPRPLRIEFWKDDEFAQHRPEAPLHYQADALVGLSLYLLDPHWKNSHLPPRSSLVPQHLWEAREPHFELYQRSQVRTKTLRTMEAIFQDADFEKKWTQTLIKSGSSSGFDLTELFELPALIHGLEDKMKRPLLYNFNLTFDPHFVRNLQYLHSFLFHLRALIAMDYNSTIQDSVHEAVRVDSITDYLPRGEYIVNDALLFLTFSRMKNQLPEKFAIPLEQAFLNFSHNGACLIRGLPAAFLNEMKQELLEETLFLVQMDWLLGTEAGLLYRVREEVEALVEGYDQTFWGDLHHRRTRPPERLSVQCELTEKNRPSLVA
;
A
#
# COMPACT_ATOMS: atom_id res chain seq x y z
N MET A 1 -8.09 26.09 25.57
CA MET A 1 -7.51 25.72 24.27
C MET A 1 -8.69 25.62 23.30
N ALA A 2 -8.55 26.12 22.07
CA ALA A 2 -9.61 25.95 21.08
C ALA A 2 -9.74 24.45 20.75
N GLU A 3 -10.96 23.93 20.75
CA GLU A 3 -11.26 22.54 20.42
C GLU A 3 -10.81 22.26 18.98
N PHE A 4 -9.97 21.23 18.78
CA PHE A 4 -9.57 20.83 17.44
C PHE A 4 -10.78 20.35 16.63
N LYS A 5 -10.93 20.93 15.44
CA LYS A 5 -11.93 20.56 14.44
C LYS A 5 -11.32 20.65 13.05
N MET A 6 -11.49 19.58 12.28
CA MET A 6 -11.06 19.48 10.88
C MET A 6 -12.24 18.93 10.08
N TRP A 7 -12.78 19.73 9.17
CA TRP A 7 -13.85 19.30 8.27
C TRP A 7 -13.31 19.21 6.85
N MET A 8 -13.32 18.00 6.32
CA MET A 8 -12.83 17.64 5.00
C MET A 8 -14.04 17.40 4.10
N GLY A 9 -14.00 17.97 2.91
CA GLY A 9 -15.02 17.83 1.88
C GLY A 9 -14.34 17.77 0.52
N TYR A 10 -14.66 16.75 -0.27
CA TYR A 10 -14.11 16.54 -1.60
C TYR A 10 -14.99 15.61 -2.44
N ASP A 11 -14.90 15.77 -3.76
CA ASP A 11 -15.59 14.93 -4.74
C ASP A 11 -14.58 14.03 -5.45
N ILE A 12 -14.86 12.72 -5.50
CA ILE A 12 -14.07 11.75 -6.26
C ILE A 12 -14.76 11.53 -7.60
N TYR A 13 -14.05 11.79 -8.70
CA TYR A 13 -14.51 11.52 -10.06
C TYR A 13 -13.90 10.24 -10.56
N MET A 14 -14.74 9.33 -11.06
CA MET A 14 -14.31 8.00 -11.47
C MET A 14 -14.96 7.54 -12.78
N ASP A 15 -14.19 6.76 -13.53
CA ASP A 15 -14.64 5.88 -14.60
C ASP A 15 -14.80 4.49 -13.96
N PHE A 16 -15.97 4.24 -13.37
CA PHE A 16 -16.14 3.19 -12.36
C PHE A 16 -15.59 1.82 -12.79
N PRO A 17 -14.81 1.13 -11.94
CA PRO A 17 -14.45 1.48 -10.55
C PRO A 17 -13.17 2.29 -10.39
N ARG A 18 -12.63 2.87 -11.47
CA ARG A 18 -11.32 3.53 -11.49
C ARG A 18 -11.42 5.02 -11.16
N PRO A 19 -10.88 5.50 -10.02
CA PRO A 19 -10.85 6.92 -9.71
C PRO A 19 -9.80 7.64 -10.55
N LEU A 20 -10.15 8.82 -11.05
CA LEU A 20 -9.31 9.61 -11.96
C LEU A 20 -8.79 10.90 -11.31
N ARG A 21 -9.62 11.54 -10.48
CA ARG A 21 -9.26 12.79 -9.80
C ARG A 21 -10.14 13.04 -8.59
N ILE A 22 -9.63 13.85 -7.68
CA ILE A 22 -10.35 14.36 -6.52
C ILE A 22 -10.44 15.88 -6.64
N GLU A 23 -11.62 16.47 -6.45
CA GLU A 23 -11.78 17.92 -6.36
C GLU A 23 -12.07 18.33 -4.92
N PHE A 24 -11.34 19.33 -4.42
CA PHE A 24 -11.54 19.85 -3.07
C PHE A 24 -12.71 20.82 -3.03
N TRP A 25 -13.56 20.67 -2.01
CA TRP A 25 -14.62 21.63 -1.78
C TRP A 25 -14.05 23.00 -1.38
N LYS A 26 -14.71 24.04 -1.87
CA LYS A 26 -14.51 25.44 -1.48
C LYS A 26 -15.47 25.82 -0.35
N ASP A 27 -15.20 26.94 0.33
CA ASP A 27 -16.01 27.38 1.47
C ASP A 27 -17.52 27.53 1.14
N ASP A 28 -17.86 27.92 -0.10
CA ASP A 28 -19.25 28.00 -0.57
C ASP A 28 -19.96 26.64 -0.66
N GLU A 29 -19.21 25.56 -0.90
CA GLU A 29 -19.73 24.19 -0.94
C GLU A 29 -19.93 23.64 0.46
N PHE A 30 -19.02 23.96 1.39
CA PHE A 30 -19.20 23.65 2.82
C PHE A 30 -20.46 24.31 3.39
N ALA A 31 -20.77 25.54 2.97
CA ALA A 31 -22.00 26.24 3.41
C ALA A 31 -23.30 25.52 3.01
N GLN A 32 -23.25 24.63 2.01
CA GLN A 32 -24.41 23.87 1.51
C GLN A 32 -24.58 22.52 2.21
N HIS A 33 -23.59 22.07 2.97
CA HIS A 33 -23.55 20.75 3.58
C HIS A 33 -23.50 20.84 5.11
N ARG A 34 -23.68 19.69 5.77
CA ARG A 34 -23.53 19.56 7.22
C ARG A 34 -22.43 18.55 7.52
N PRO A 35 -21.54 18.83 8.48
CA PRO A 35 -20.49 17.91 8.84
C PRO A 35 -21.07 16.59 9.33
N GLU A 36 -20.51 15.50 8.83
CA GLU A 36 -20.86 14.12 9.21
C GLU A 36 -19.71 13.51 10.03
N ALA A 37 -20.06 12.60 10.93
CA ALA A 37 -19.06 11.83 11.67
C ALA A 37 -18.37 10.84 10.72
N PRO A 38 -17.09 10.47 11.00
CA PRO A 38 -16.40 9.48 10.19
C PRO A 38 -17.17 8.17 10.10
N LEU A 39 -17.03 7.47 8.97
CA LEU A 39 -17.51 6.10 8.82
C LEU A 39 -16.94 5.18 9.91
N HIS A 40 -17.59 4.05 10.16
CA HIS A 40 -17.20 3.12 11.23
C HIS A 40 -15.71 2.70 11.15
N TYR A 41 -15.24 2.40 9.93
CA TYR A 41 -13.84 2.06 9.65
C TYR A 41 -12.98 3.26 9.20
N GLN A 42 -13.53 4.48 9.23
CA GLN A 42 -12.82 5.74 9.04
C GLN A 42 -12.11 5.91 7.70
N ALA A 43 -12.48 5.15 6.67
CA ALA A 43 -11.88 5.24 5.34
C ALA A 43 -12.01 6.66 4.75
N ASP A 44 -13.15 7.31 4.95
CA ASP A 44 -13.41 8.72 4.61
C ASP A 44 -12.44 9.67 5.31
N ALA A 45 -12.28 9.53 6.62
CA ALA A 45 -11.35 10.33 7.39
C ALA A 45 -9.89 10.09 6.99
N LEU A 46 -9.50 8.84 6.72
CA LEU A 46 -8.12 8.46 6.39
C LEU A 46 -7.74 8.88 4.96
N VAL A 47 -8.66 8.82 4.00
CA VAL A 47 -8.45 9.42 2.66
C VAL A 47 -8.20 10.92 2.81
N GLY A 48 -9.08 11.64 3.51
CA GLY A 48 -8.93 13.08 3.71
C GLY A 48 -7.65 13.46 4.49
N LEU A 49 -7.33 12.75 5.58
CA LEU A 49 -6.13 13.03 6.37
C LEU A 49 -4.85 12.78 5.57
N SER A 50 -4.77 11.64 4.88
CA SER A 50 -3.60 11.29 4.07
C SER A 50 -3.44 12.28 2.92
N LEU A 51 -4.52 12.65 2.25
CA LEU A 51 -4.48 13.62 1.16
C LEU A 51 -4.10 15.03 1.64
N TYR A 52 -4.60 15.44 2.82
CA TYR A 52 -4.12 16.66 3.47
C TYR A 52 -2.62 16.57 3.75
N LEU A 53 -2.11 15.46 4.29
CA LEU A 53 -0.68 15.31 4.60
C LEU A 53 0.21 15.25 3.34
N LEU A 54 -0.31 14.74 2.22
CA LEU A 54 0.39 14.64 0.94
C LEU A 54 0.39 15.96 0.14
N ASP A 55 -0.76 16.63 0.03
CA ASP A 55 -0.91 17.80 -0.84
C ASP A 55 -0.78 19.10 -0.04
N PRO A 56 0.34 19.85 -0.15
CA PRO A 56 0.52 21.12 0.54
C PRO A 56 -0.40 22.25 0.04
N HIS A 57 -1.05 22.07 -1.11
CA HIS A 57 -1.89 23.09 -1.73
C HIS A 57 -3.32 23.09 -1.19
N TRP A 58 -3.79 21.98 -0.60
CA TRP A 58 -5.15 21.91 -0.05
C TRP A 58 -5.32 22.83 1.15
N LYS A 59 -6.12 23.89 0.98
CA LYS A 59 -6.38 24.92 1.99
C LYS A 59 -7.83 25.35 1.93
N ASN A 60 -8.49 25.41 3.09
CA ASN A 60 -9.79 26.03 3.29
C ASN A 60 -9.92 26.48 4.76
N SER A 61 -11.01 27.17 5.09
CA SER A 61 -11.24 27.72 6.43
C SER A 61 -11.50 26.67 7.53
N HIS A 62 -11.79 25.43 7.13
CA HIS A 62 -12.12 24.30 8.00
C HIS A 62 -10.96 23.34 8.27
N LEU A 63 -9.80 23.58 7.65
CA LEU A 63 -8.59 22.79 7.84
C LEU A 63 -7.65 23.46 8.85
N PRO A 64 -6.93 22.66 9.66
CA PRO A 64 -5.93 23.20 10.57
C PRO A 64 -4.77 23.86 9.79
N PRO A 65 -4.04 24.79 10.42
CA PRO A 65 -2.84 25.37 9.83
C PRO A 65 -1.78 24.27 9.63
N ARG A 66 -1.02 24.36 8.54
CA ARG A 66 0.00 23.38 8.15
C ARG A 66 1.16 23.25 9.14
N SER A 67 1.37 24.25 9.99
CA SER A 67 2.34 24.18 11.09
C SER A 67 1.89 23.29 12.26
N SER A 68 0.63 22.84 12.26
CA SER A 68 0.09 21.95 13.28
C SER A 68 0.52 20.51 13.03
N LEU A 69 1.04 19.84 14.07
CA LEU A 69 1.32 18.39 14.06
C LEU A 69 0.07 17.55 14.33
N VAL A 70 -1.07 18.17 14.66
CA VAL A 70 -2.29 17.44 15.04
C VAL A 70 -2.79 16.50 13.94
N PRO A 71 -2.85 16.88 12.65
CA PRO A 71 -3.27 15.97 11.58
C PRO A 71 -2.38 14.72 11.47
N GLN A 72 -1.06 14.90 11.60
CA GLN A 72 -0.13 13.79 11.58
C GLN A 72 -0.39 12.82 12.74
N HIS A 73 -0.48 13.32 13.98
CA HIS A 73 -0.75 12.46 15.13
C HIS A 73 -2.12 11.77 15.06
N LEU A 74 -3.12 12.41 14.46
CA LEU A 74 -4.43 11.81 14.24
C LEU A 74 -4.37 10.69 13.21
N TRP A 75 -3.62 10.87 12.13
CA TRP A 75 -3.39 9.83 11.15
C TRP A 75 -2.64 8.65 11.78
N GLU A 76 -1.53 8.90 12.50
CA GLU A 76 -0.72 7.86 13.15
C GLU A 76 -1.54 7.03 14.16
N ALA A 77 -2.46 7.67 14.89
CA ALA A 77 -3.30 6.99 15.88
C ALA A 77 -4.49 6.23 15.29
N ARG A 78 -4.79 6.39 14.00
CA ARG A 78 -5.95 5.79 13.33
C ARG A 78 -5.58 4.83 12.22
N GLU A 79 -4.40 4.98 11.63
CA GLU A 79 -3.97 4.22 10.47
C GLU A 79 -3.41 2.84 10.90
N PRO A 80 -4.17 1.74 10.74
CA PRO A 80 -3.70 0.41 11.14
C PRO A 80 -2.44 -0.03 10.38
N HIS A 81 -2.26 0.38 9.12
CA HIS A 81 -1.08 0.01 8.35
C HIS A 81 0.20 0.65 8.90
N PHE A 82 0.10 1.81 9.55
CA PHE A 82 1.22 2.47 10.20
C PHE A 82 1.65 1.69 11.45
N GLU A 83 0.69 1.29 12.28
CA GLU A 83 0.96 0.46 13.46
C GLU A 83 1.57 -0.90 13.07
N LEU A 84 1.00 -1.57 12.06
CA LEU A 84 1.53 -2.82 11.54
C LEU A 84 2.96 -2.66 11.02
N TYR A 85 3.24 -1.57 10.30
CA TYR A 85 4.58 -1.26 9.83
C TYR A 85 5.57 -1.12 11.00
N GLN A 86 5.23 -0.33 12.02
CA GLN A 86 6.11 -0.15 13.18
C GLN A 86 6.40 -1.46 13.92
N ARG A 87 5.36 -2.29 14.12
CA ARG A 87 5.49 -3.58 14.80
C ARG A 87 6.34 -4.57 14.00
N SER A 88 6.12 -4.67 12.69
CA SER A 88 6.84 -5.59 11.82
C SER A 88 8.28 -5.15 11.56
N GLN A 89 8.56 -3.83 11.56
CA GLN A 89 9.92 -3.31 11.32
C GLN A 89 10.96 -3.83 12.34
N VAL A 90 10.53 -4.14 13.57
CA VAL A 90 11.43 -4.71 14.60
C VAL A 90 11.93 -6.10 14.18
N ARG A 91 11.04 -6.92 13.60
CA ARG A 91 11.35 -8.29 13.15
C ARG A 91 12.11 -8.29 11.82
N THR A 92 11.80 -7.37 10.91
CA THR A 92 12.49 -7.31 9.61
C THR A 92 13.93 -6.85 9.74
N LYS A 93 14.27 -6.02 10.73
CA LYS A 93 15.66 -5.60 11.00
C LYS A 93 16.61 -6.77 11.24
N THR A 94 16.15 -7.86 11.85
CA THR A 94 17.00 -9.06 12.06
C THR A 94 17.19 -9.90 10.81
N LEU A 95 16.34 -9.69 9.78
CA LEU A 95 16.40 -10.40 8.50
C LEU A 95 17.23 -9.65 7.44
N ARG A 96 17.66 -8.41 7.73
CA ARG A 96 18.55 -7.65 6.86
C ARG A 96 19.91 -8.35 6.79
N THR A 97 20.37 -8.63 5.58
CA THR A 97 21.73 -9.17 5.41
C THR A 97 22.74 -8.04 5.61
N MET A 98 23.99 -8.36 5.96
CA MET A 98 25.07 -7.36 6.00
C MET A 98 25.47 -6.86 4.59
N GLU A 99 24.74 -7.23 3.55
CA GLU A 99 24.96 -6.64 2.22
C GLU A 99 24.74 -5.13 2.26
N ALA A 100 25.37 -4.42 1.34
CA ALA A 100 25.26 -2.97 1.26
C ALA A 100 23.79 -2.55 1.16
N ILE A 101 23.34 -1.77 2.15
CA ILE A 101 22.06 -1.09 2.13
C ILE A 101 21.96 -0.25 0.86
N PHE A 102 20.89 -0.44 0.09
CA PHE A 102 20.67 0.34 -1.13
C PHE A 102 19.85 1.58 -0.83
N GLN A 103 20.28 2.73 -1.38
CA GLN A 103 19.63 4.03 -1.30
C GLN A 103 19.72 4.72 -2.67
N ASP A 104 18.64 5.33 -3.13
CA ASP A 104 18.60 6.06 -4.40
C ASP A 104 17.85 7.39 -4.26
N ALA A 105 18.62 8.44 -3.97
CA ALA A 105 18.08 9.79 -3.82
C ALA A 105 17.48 10.37 -5.12
N ASP A 106 17.91 9.90 -6.30
CA ASP A 106 17.33 10.34 -7.58
C ASP A 106 15.93 9.75 -7.77
N PHE A 107 15.73 8.49 -7.38
CA PHE A 107 14.41 7.87 -7.31
C PHE A 107 13.48 8.65 -6.36
N GLU A 108 13.92 8.92 -5.12
CA GLU A 108 13.11 9.64 -4.13
C GLU A 108 12.72 11.05 -4.62
N LYS A 109 13.64 11.74 -5.31
CA LYS A 109 13.39 13.05 -5.90
C LYS A 109 12.35 12.99 -7.01
N LYS A 110 12.47 12.07 -7.96
CA LYS A 110 11.53 11.91 -9.08
C LYS A 110 10.13 11.57 -8.57
N TRP A 111 10.06 10.64 -7.62
CA TRP A 111 8.82 10.28 -6.94
C TRP A 111 8.15 11.49 -6.28
N THR A 112 8.91 12.25 -5.51
CA THR A 112 8.39 13.46 -4.83
C THR A 112 7.91 14.49 -5.86
N GLN A 113 8.58 14.64 -7.00
CA GLN A 113 8.14 15.51 -8.08
C GLN A 113 6.81 15.06 -8.68
N THR A 114 6.61 13.76 -8.89
CA THR A 114 5.33 13.21 -9.36
C THR A 114 4.20 13.50 -8.37
N LEU A 115 4.42 13.30 -7.06
CA LEU A 115 3.43 13.64 -6.03
C LEU A 115 3.11 15.14 -5.94
N ILE A 116 4.09 16.01 -6.21
CA ILE A 116 3.84 17.45 -6.25
C ILE A 116 3.01 17.82 -7.48
N LYS A 117 3.26 17.20 -8.64
CA LYS A 117 2.50 17.45 -9.87
C LYS A 117 1.03 17.03 -9.76
N SER A 118 0.75 15.95 -9.03
CA SER A 118 -0.62 15.48 -8.83
C SER A 118 -1.45 16.44 -7.96
N GLY A 119 -0.83 17.24 -7.09
CA GLY A 119 -1.52 18.16 -6.18
C GLY A 119 -1.76 19.56 -6.76
N SER A 120 -2.91 20.15 -6.44
CA SER A 120 -3.26 21.52 -6.80
C SER A 120 -4.18 22.15 -5.75
N SER A 121 -4.39 23.46 -5.79
CA SER A 121 -5.33 24.11 -4.86
C SER A 121 -6.80 23.68 -5.07
N SER A 122 -7.14 23.15 -6.25
CA SER A 122 -8.49 22.70 -6.60
C SER A 122 -8.73 21.21 -6.40
N GLY A 123 -7.68 20.41 -6.21
CA GLY A 123 -7.83 18.97 -6.21
C GLY A 123 -6.53 18.21 -6.46
N PHE A 124 -6.67 16.89 -6.58
CA PHE A 124 -5.59 15.94 -6.79
C PHE A 124 -5.86 15.09 -8.04
N ASP A 125 -4.96 15.15 -9.01
CA ASP A 125 -5.03 14.37 -10.24
C ASP A 125 -4.34 13.01 -10.04
N LEU A 126 -5.11 11.92 -10.09
CA LEU A 126 -4.59 10.57 -9.90
C LEU A 126 -3.85 10.06 -11.13
N THR A 127 -4.12 10.62 -12.32
CA THR A 127 -3.51 10.18 -13.57
C THR A 127 -2.01 10.52 -13.64
N GLU A 128 -1.58 11.56 -12.92
CA GLU A 128 -0.16 11.89 -12.74
C GLU A 128 0.60 10.78 -12.00
N LEU A 129 -0.08 9.97 -11.16
CA LEU A 129 0.55 8.86 -10.45
C LEU A 129 0.89 7.68 -11.38
N PHE A 130 0.35 7.63 -12.60
CA PHE A 130 0.53 6.50 -13.52
C PHE A 130 1.98 6.30 -13.97
N GLU A 131 2.85 7.30 -13.75
CA GLU A 131 4.28 7.19 -14.02
C GLU A 131 5.05 6.41 -12.93
N LEU A 132 4.48 6.25 -11.73
CA LEU A 132 5.17 5.65 -10.58
C LEU A 132 5.58 4.18 -10.80
N PRO A 133 4.77 3.30 -11.42
CA PRO A 133 5.19 1.92 -11.70
C PRO A 133 6.45 1.87 -12.56
N ALA A 134 6.59 2.76 -13.55
CA ALA A 134 7.79 2.84 -14.38
C ALA A 134 9.02 3.30 -13.59
N LEU A 135 8.86 4.22 -12.63
CA LEU A 135 9.95 4.60 -11.71
C LEU A 135 10.39 3.42 -10.84
N ILE A 136 9.45 2.60 -10.37
CA ILE A 136 9.73 1.40 -9.56
C ILE A 136 10.49 0.36 -10.39
N HIS A 137 10.06 0.10 -11.63
CA HIS A 137 10.80 -0.79 -12.53
C HIS A 137 12.25 -0.30 -12.74
N GLY A 138 12.43 1.00 -12.95
CA GLY A 138 13.77 1.60 -13.06
C GLY A 138 14.61 1.46 -11.79
N LEU A 139 13.99 1.42 -10.60
CA LEU A 139 14.68 1.14 -9.34
C LEU A 139 15.12 -0.33 -9.26
N GLU A 140 14.24 -1.27 -9.61
CA GLU A 140 14.56 -2.71 -9.65
C GLU A 140 15.69 -3.02 -10.63
N ASP A 141 15.71 -2.36 -11.81
CA ASP A 141 16.79 -2.47 -12.79
C ASP A 141 18.13 -1.97 -12.24
N LYS A 142 18.14 -0.83 -11.53
CA LYS A 142 19.34 -0.29 -10.89
C LYS A 142 19.84 -1.20 -9.77
N MET A 143 18.94 -1.73 -8.94
CA MET A 143 19.26 -2.68 -7.88
C MET A 143 19.70 -4.05 -8.42
N LYS A 144 19.31 -4.38 -9.66
CA LYS A 144 19.42 -5.72 -10.28
C LYS A 144 18.77 -6.80 -9.41
N ARG A 145 17.72 -6.41 -8.68
CA ARG A 145 16.97 -7.24 -7.73
C ARG A 145 15.53 -6.75 -7.68
N PRO A 146 14.54 -7.66 -7.60
CA PRO A 146 13.16 -7.26 -7.42
C PRO A 146 12.92 -6.65 -6.04
N LEU A 147 11.83 -5.92 -5.87
CA LEU A 147 11.29 -5.52 -4.56
C LEU A 147 10.84 -6.72 -3.73
N LEU A 148 10.34 -7.76 -4.43
CA LEU A 148 9.81 -8.97 -3.83
C LEU A 148 10.85 -9.63 -2.92
N TYR A 149 10.53 -9.67 -1.62
CA TYR A 149 11.39 -10.18 -0.54
C TYR A 149 12.76 -9.50 -0.41
N ASN A 150 12.87 -8.23 -0.81
CA ASN A 150 14.06 -7.42 -0.57
C ASN A 150 14.00 -6.76 0.82
N PHE A 151 14.86 -7.18 1.74
CA PHE A 151 14.95 -6.63 3.09
C PHE A 151 15.95 -5.46 3.22
N ASN A 152 16.77 -5.20 2.20
CA ASN A 152 17.92 -4.31 2.29
C ASN A 152 17.71 -2.93 1.63
N LEU A 153 16.53 -2.72 1.03
CA LEU A 153 16.14 -1.41 0.52
C LEU A 153 15.87 -0.46 1.68
N THR A 154 16.45 0.74 1.63
CA THR A 154 16.15 1.80 2.58
C THR A 154 15.98 3.12 1.84
N PHE A 155 15.19 4.01 2.43
CA PHE A 155 14.98 5.36 1.94
C PHE A 155 15.14 6.37 3.07
N ASP A 156 15.17 7.65 2.72
CA ASP A 156 15.06 8.71 3.71
C ASP A 156 13.77 8.57 4.56
N PRO A 157 13.82 8.79 5.89
CA PRO A 157 12.64 8.65 6.75
C PRO A 157 11.46 9.54 6.36
N HIS A 158 11.71 10.75 5.82
CA HIS A 158 10.66 11.61 5.32
C HIS A 158 10.02 11.02 4.06
N PHE A 159 10.82 10.42 3.18
CA PHE A 159 10.30 9.71 2.02
C PHE A 159 9.45 8.50 2.41
N VAL A 160 9.91 7.68 3.38
CA VAL A 160 9.12 6.55 3.91
C VAL A 160 7.78 7.03 4.45
N ARG A 161 7.75 8.16 5.16
CA ARG A 161 6.51 8.74 5.67
C ARG A 161 5.55 9.16 4.55
N ASN A 162 6.06 9.79 3.49
CA ASN A 162 5.25 10.12 2.31
C ASN A 162 4.70 8.86 1.61
N LEU A 163 5.49 7.79 1.52
CA LEU A 163 5.01 6.50 1.01
C LEU A 163 3.89 5.93 1.87
N GLN A 164 3.99 6.04 3.20
CA GLN A 164 2.93 5.57 4.11
C GLN A 164 1.63 6.37 3.93
N TYR A 165 1.73 7.70 3.77
CA TYR A 165 0.56 8.54 3.46
C TYR A 165 -0.05 8.17 2.11
N LEU A 166 0.77 7.98 1.08
CA LEU A 166 0.27 7.59 -0.24
C LEU A 166 -0.41 6.22 -0.20
N HIS A 167 0.20 5.22 0.43
CA HIS A 167 -0.41 3.90 0.61
C HIS A 167 -1.75 4.02 1.35
N SER A 168 -1.79 4.72 2.48
CA SER A 168 -3.01 4.95 3.25
C SER A 168 -4.09 5.60 2.38
N PHE A 169 -3.75 6.67 1.67
CA PHE A 169 -4.66 7.35 0.75
C PHE A 169 -5.24 6.41 -0.31
N LEU A 170 -4.39 5.66 -1.02
CA LEU A 170 -4.82 4.79 -2.11
C LEU A 170 -5.67 3.61 -1.61
N PHE A 171 -5.22 2.94 -0.55
CA PHE A 171 -5.95 1.81 0.04
C PHE A 171 -7.34 2.23 0.52
N HIS A 172 -7.44 3.34 1.27
CA HIS A 172 -8.73 3.80 1.78
C HIS A 172 -9.61 4.41 0.69
N LEU A 173 -9.03 4.97 -0.37
CA LEU A 173 -9.79 5.39 -1.56
C LEU A 173 -10.46 4.19 -2.21
N ARG A 174 -9.74 3.09 -2.38
CA ARG A 174 -10.30 1.82 -2.86
C ARG A 174 -11.37 1.27 -1.92
N ALA A 175 -11.16 1.36 -0.60
CA ALA A 175 -12.16 0.97 0.39
C ALA A 175 -13.45 1.81 0.30
N LEU A 176 -13.35 3.13 0.11
CA LEU A 176 -14.53 4.00 -0.08
C LEU A 176 -15.32 3.61 -1.33
N ILE A 177 -14.64 3.36 -2.45
CA ILE A 177 -15.28 2.95 -3.70
C ILE A 177 -15.93 1.57 -3.57
N ALA A 178 -15.29 0.64 -2.87
CA ALA A 178 -15.88 -0.65 -2.52
C ALA A 178 -17.16 -0.48 -1.68
N MET A 179 -17.14 0.42 -0.69
CA MET A 179 -18.31 0.70 0.15
C MET A 179 -19.47 1.29 -0.65
N ASP A 180 -19.19 2.26 -1.52
CA ASP A 180 -20.20 2.85 -2.41
C ASP A 180 -20.82 1.79 -3.34
N TYR A 181 -19.97 0.98 -3.99
CA TYR A 181 -20.44 -0.13 -4.81
C TYR A 181 -21.30 -1.11 -4.01
N ASN A 182 -20.82 -1.56 -2.85
CA ASN A 182 -21.52 -2.51 -1.99
C ASN A 182 -22.84 -1.95 -1.40
N SER A 183 -23.04 -0.63 -1.40
CA SER A 183 -24.29 -0.02 -0.94
C SER A 183 -25.46 -0.17 -1.94
N THR A 184 -25.16 -0.55 -3.17
CA THR A 184 -26.11 -0.56 -4.29
C THR A 184 -26.34 -1.95 -4.90
N ILE A 185 -25.60 -2.96 -4.47
CA ILE A 185 -25.79 -4.36 -4.86
C ILE A 185 -27.04 -4.96 -4.21
N GLN A 186 -27.60 -6.01 -4.83
CA GLN A 186 -28.81 -6.66 -4.33
C GLN A 186 -28.49 -7.89 -3.47
N ASP A 187 -27.45 -8.63 -3.84
CA ASP A 187 -27.00 -9.82 -3.11
C ASP A 187 -25.55 -9.68 -2.64
N SER A 188 -25.37 -9.32 -1.37
CA SER A 188 -24.05 -9.16 -0.76
C SER A 188 -23.21 -10.44 -0.72
N VAL A 189 -23.82 -11.62 -0.82
CA VAL A 189 -23.07 -12.90 -0.75
C VAL A 189 -22.31 -13.15 -2.05
N HIS A 190 -22.88 -12.75 -3.18
CA HIS A 190 -22.33 -13.01 -4.50
C HIS A 190 -21.80 -11.77 -5.22
N GLU A 191 -22.20 -10.58 -4.78
CA GLU A 191 -21.87 -9.31 -5.44
C GLU A 191 -20.89 -8.45 -4.67
N ALA A 192 -20.77 -8.60 -3.36
CA ALA A 192 -19.93 -7.69 -2.59
C ALA A 192 -18.46 -7.86 -2.94
N VAL A 193 -17.79 -6.73 -3.22
CA VAL A 193 -16.34 -6.68 -3.31
C VAL A 193 -15.73 -6.50 -1.92
N ARG A 194 -14.52 -7.05 -1.73
CA ARG A 194 -13.78 -6.94 -0.48
C ARG A 194 -12.48 -6.20 -0.72
N VAL A 195 -11.96 -5.62 0.34
CA VAL A 195 -10.67 -4.95 0.38
C VAL A 195 -9.91 -5.56 1.54
N ASP A 196 -8.80 -6.24 1.26
CA ASP A 196 -7.99 -6.93 2.25
C ASP A 196 -6.56 -6.38 2.26
N SER A 197 -6.07 -6.02 3.44
CA SER A 197 -4.75 -5.40 3.60
C SER A 197 -3.55 -6.32 3.32
N ILE A 198 -3.78 -7.63 3.14
CA ILE A 198 -2.73 -8.63 2.97
C ILE A 198 -3.00 -9.47 1.71
N THR A 199 -4.17 -10.11 1.61
CA THR A 199 -4.42 -11.10 0.55
C THR A 199 -4.54 -10.48 -0.83
N ASP A 200 -4.86 -9.18 -0.90
CA ASP A 200 -4.88 -8.42 -2.15
C ASP A 200 -3.46 -8.26 -2.74
N TYR A 201 -2.42 -8.26 -1.90
CA TYR A 201 -1.02 -8.07 -2.32
C TYR A 201 -0.21 -9.37 -2.33
N LEU A 202 -0.53 -10.31 -1.44
CA LEU A 202 0.08 -11.62 -1.33
C LEU A 202 -1.01 -12.70 -1.44
N PRO A 203 -1.57 -12.90 -2.64
CA PRO A 203 -2.52 -13.99 -2.84
C PRO A 203 -1.80 -15.31 -2.62
N ARG A 204 -2.46 -16.26 -1.95
CA ARG A 204 -2.01 -17.66 -1.86
C ARG A 204 -0.64 -17.85 -1.17
N GLY A 205 -0.37 -17.10 -0.09
CA GLY A 205 0.91 -17.17 0.65
C GLY A 205 1.37 -18.59 1.03
N GLU A 206 0.44 -19.51 1.34
CA GLU A 206 0.74 -20.93 1.61
C GLU A 206 1.40 -21.64 0.42
N TYR A 207 0.94 -21.37 -0.81
CA TYR A 207 1.54 -21.94 -2.02
C TYR A 207 2.95 -21.41 -2.26
N ILE A 208 3.19 -20.13 -1.94
CA ILE A 208 4.53 -19.53 -2.02
C ILE A 208 5.48 -20.21 -1.03
N VAL A 209 5.02 -20.53 0.19
CA VAL A 209 5.83 -21.28 1.17
C VAL A 209 6.19 -22.65 0.63
N ASN A 210 5.23 -23.39 0.06
CA ASN A 210 5.49 -24.72 -0.50
C ASN A 210 6.55 -24.68 -1.60
N ASP A 211 6.45 -23.71 -2.51
CA ASP A 211 7.44 -23.48 -3.56
C ASP A 211 8.81 -23.08 -3.00
N ALA A 212 8.84 -22.25 -1.95
CA ALA A 212 10.06 -21.85 -1.27
C ALA A 212 10.76 -23.06 -0.61
N LEU A 213 10.01 -23.94 0.06
CA LEU A 213 10.54 -25.16 0.67
C LEU A 213 11.14 -26.11 -0.39
N LEU A 214 10.46 -26.30 -1.52
CA LEU A 214 10.97 -27.08 -2.64
C LEU A 214 12.26 -26.47 -3.21
N PHE A 215 12.28 -25.16 -3.42
CA PHE A 215 13.45 -24.45 -3.93
C PHE A 215 14.63 -24.49 -2.94
N LEU A 216 14.38 -24.42 -1.63
CA LEU A 216 15.41 -24.54 -0.60
C LEU A 216 16.05 -25.93 -0.61
N THR A 217 15.24 -26.99 -0.68
CA THR A 217 15.74 -28.37 -0.79
C THR A 217 16.57 -28.54 -2.06
N PHE A 218 16.08 -28.04 -3.20
CA PHE A 218 16.86 -28.01 -4.45
C PHE A 218 18.20 -27.26 -4.28
N SER A 219 18.19 -26.07 -3.69
CA SER A 219 19.38 -25.24 -3.49
C SER A 219 20.44 -25.94 -2.63
N ARG A 220 20.03 -26.70 -1.60
CA ARG A 220 20.94 -27.51 -0.77
C ARG A 220 21.56 -28.69 -1.52
N MET A 221 20.84 -29.26 -2.48
CA MET A 221 21.27 -30.40 -3.27
C MET A 221 21.97 -30.02 -4.57
N LYS A 222 21.85 -28.77 -5.03
CA LYS A 222 22.27 -28.28 -6.34
C LYS A 222 23.70 -28.69 -6.70
N ASN A 223 24.65 -28.54 -5.77
CA ASN A 223 26.07 -28.85 -5.99
C ASN A 223 26.37 -30.36 -6.10
N GLN A 224 25.40 -31.22 -5.77
CA GLN A 224 25.49 -32.68 -5.88
C GLN A 224 24.87 -33.18 -7.20
N LEU A 225 24.15 -32.32 -7.92
CA LEU A 225 23.52 -32.64 -9.20
C LEU A 225 24.46 -32.33 -10.37
N PRO A 226 24.50 -33.17 -11.42
CA PRO A 226 25.20 -32.81 -12.66
C PRO A 226 24.66 -31.49 -13.24
N GLU A 227 25.54 -30.62 -13.74
CA GLU A 227 25.17 -29.28 -14.25
C GLU A 227 24.06 -29.32 -15.30
N LYS A 228 24.06 -30.34 -16.16
CA LYS A 228 23.03 -30.57 -17.18
C LYS A 228 21.60 -30.71 -16.62
N PHE A 229 21.46 -31.01 -15.34
CA PHE A 229 20.18 -31.05 -14.62
C PHE A 229 20.00 -29.84 -13.70
N ALA A 230 21.07 -29.42 -13.01
CA ALA A 230 21.00 -28.32 -12.06
C ALA A 230 20.59 -26.98 -12.71
N ILE A 231 21.17 -26.65 -13.87
CA ILE A 231 20.91 -25.36 -14.54
C ILE A 231 19.48 -25.29 -15.08
N PRO A 232 18.96 -26.27 -15.85
CA PRO A 232 17.57 -26.22 -16.33
C PRO A 232 16.55 -26.24 -15.19
N LEU A 233 16.83 -26.99 -14.11
CA LEU A 233 15.91 -27.06 -12.98
C LEU A 233 15.86 -25.74 -12.21
N GLU A 234 17.00 -25.08 -12.00
CA GLU A 234 17.02 -23.73 -11.43
C GLU A 234 16.23 -22.74 -12.28
N GLN A 235 16.41 -22.77 -13.61
CA GLN A 235 15.60 -21.94 -14.52
C GLN A 235 14.11 -22.23 -14.41
N ALA A 236 13.71 -23.50 -14.29
CA ALA A 236 12.31 -23.88 -14.08
C ALA A 236 11.76 -23.27 -12.78
N PHE A 237 12.50 -23.33 -11.67
CA PHE A 237 12.09 -22.68 -10.43
C PHE A 237 11.95 -21.16 -10.58
N LEU A 238 12.89 -20.51 -11.28
CA LEU A 238 12.84 -19.06 -11.48
C LEU A 238 11.70 -18.61 -12.41
N ASN A 239 11.22 -19.49 -13.28
CA ASN A 239 10.13 -19.21 -14.21
C ASN A 239 8.75 -19.57 -13.62
N PHE A 240 8.62 -20.69 -12.91
CA PHE A 240 7.33 -21.23 -12.46
C PHE A 240 7.05 -21.05 -10.97
N SER A 241 8.11 -20.92 -10.16
CA SER A 241 8.04 -20.77 -8.69
C SER A 241 8.80 -19.52 -8.26
N HIS A 242 8.72 -18.47 -9.08
CA HIS A 242 9.52 -17.25 -8.96
C HIS A 242 9.46 -16.66 -7.54
N ASN A 243 8.26 -16.53 -6.98
CA ASN A 243 8.06 -15.93 -5.65
C ASN A 243 8.72 -16.77 -4.55
N GLY A 244 8.54 -18.11 -4.58
CA GLY A 244 9.19 -19.00 -3.62
C GLY A 244 10.73 -18.94 -3.73
N ALA A 245 11.26 -18.89 -4.95
CA ALA A 245 12.69 -18.75 -5.19
C ALA A 245 13.24 -17.40 -4.70
N CYS A 246 12.51 -16.30 -4.94
CA CYS A 246 12.84 -14.97 -4.43
C CYS A 246 12.82 -14.91 -2.91
N LEU A 247 11.85 -15.57 -2.25
CA LEU A 247 11.76 -15.61 -0.79
C LEU A 247 13.02 -16.23 -0.18
N ILE A 248 13.44 -17.40 -0.68
CA ILE A 248 14.64 -18.07 -0.19
C ILE A 248 15.90 -17.25 -0.49
N ARG A 249 16.02 -16.68 -1.69
CA ARG A 249 17.18 -15.86 -2.08
C ARG A 249 17.27 -14.54 -1.32
N GLY A 250 16.14 -13.99 -0.88
CA GLY A 250 16.08 -12.76 -0.10
C GLY A 250 16.49 -12.94 1.36
N LEU A 251 16.55 -14.18 1.86
CA LEU A 251 16.84 -14.46 3.26
C LEU A 251 18.33 -14.75 3.53
N PRO A 252 18.86 -14.37 4.71
CA PRO A 252 20.21 -14.73 5.11
C PRO A 252 20.42 -16.25 5.14
N ALA A 253 21.53 -16.74 4.60
CA ALA A 253 21.86 -18.16 4.64
C ALA A 253 21.96 -18.71 6.08
N ALA A 254 22.46 -17.89 7.02
CA ALA A 254 22.50 -18.25 8.44
C ALA A 254 21.11 -18.50 9.00
N PHE A 255 20.15 -17.60 8.73
CA PHE A 255 18.76 -17.73 9.13
C PHE A 255 18.15 -19.05 8.65
N LEU A 256 18.35 -19.40 7.36
CA LEU A 256 17.83 -20.63 6.77
C LEU A 256 18.48 -21.91 7.32
N ASN A 257 19.73 -21.83 7.78
CA ASN A 257 20.48 -22.99 8.29
C ASN A 257 20.25 -23.25 9.78
N GLU A 258 19.94 -22.21 10.56
CA GLU A 258 19.66 -22.31 11.99
C GLU A 258 18.22 -22.77 12.28
N MET A 259 17.33 -22.62 11.31
CA MET A 259 15.92 -22.99 11.41
C MET A 259 15.71 -24.51 11.51
N LYS A 260 14.91 -24.93 12.50
CA LYS A 260 14.42 -26.31 12.59
C LYS A 260 13.44 -26.57 11.44
N GLN A 261 13.55 -27.73 10.80
CA GLN A 261 12.73 -28.10 9.66
C GLN A 261 11.22 -28.06 9.97
N GLU A 262 10.83 -28.45 11.18
CA GLU A 262 9.44 -28.46 11.66
C GLU A 262 8.81 -27.05 11.78
N LEU A 263 9.64 -26.01 11.93
CA LEU A 263 9.18 -24.62 12.09
C LEU A 263 9.31 -23.81 10.80
N LEU A 264 9.93 -24.39 9.77
CA LEU A 264 10.35 -23.64 8.60
C LEU A 264 9.15 -23.13 7.78
N GLU A 265 8.09 -23.94 7.66
CA GLU A 265 6.87 -23.57 6.93
C GLU A 265 6.19 -22.34 7.55
N GLU A 266 5.86 -22.41 8.84
CA GLU A 266 5.25 -21.31 9.60
C GLU A 266 6.15 -20.07 9.59
N THR A 267 7.47 -20.26 9.76
CA THR A 267 8.42 -19.14 9.73
C THR A 267 8.43 -18.46 8.37
N LEU A 268 8.50 -19.22 7.27
CA LEU A 268 8.49 -18.64 5.93
C LEU A 268 7.18 -17.92 5.62
N PHE A 269 6.06 -18.39 6.17
CA PHE A 269 4.79 -17.65 6.11
C PHE A 269 4.89 -16.30 6.82
N LEU A 270 5.37 -16.28 8.06
CA LEU A 270 5.52 -15.05 8.85
C LEU A 270 6.51 -14.07 8.21
N VAL A 271 7.61 -14.57 7.65
CA VAL A 271 8.62 -13.75 6.94
C VAL A 271 8.00 -12.99 5.77
N GLN A 272 7.10 -13.61 5.00
CA GLN A 272 6.41 -12.94 3.90
C GLN A 272 5.56 -11.77 4.42
N MET A 273 4.84 -11.97 5.52
CA MET A 273 4.02 -10.94 6.15
C MET A 273 4.88 -9.81 6.71
N ASP A 274 5.99 -10.16 7.37
CA ASP A 274 6.94 -9.18 7.90
C ASP A 274 7.58 -8.37 6.78
N TRP A 275 7.94 -9.00 5.65
CA TRP A 275 8.40 -8.28 4.47
C TRP A 275 7.35 -7.28 3.98
N LEU A 276 6.14 -7.75 3.69
CA LEU A 276 5.07 -6.92 3.11
C LEU A 276 4.73 -5.72 3.99
N LEU A 277 4.62 -5.96 5.31
CA LEU A 277 4.13 -4.98 6.26
C LEU A 277 5.24 -4.13 6.86
N GLY A 278 6.46 -4.66 7.02
CA GLY A 278 7.51 -4.06 7.84
C GLY A 278 8.77 -3.62 7.10
N THR A 279 8.79 -3.68 5.77
CA THR A 279 9.94 -3.20 4.97
C THR A 279 9.54 -2.09 4.02
N GLU A 280 10.52 -1.27 3.65
CA GLU A 280 10.41 -0.22 2.65
C GLU A 280 10.10 -0.79 1.27
N ALA A 281 10.64 -1.97 0.93
CA ALA A 281 10.30 -2.68 -0.30
C ALA A 281 8.87 -3.21 -0.30
N GLY A 282 8.38 -3.77 0.81
CA GLY A 282 7.00 -4.22 0.95
C GLY A 282 6.00 -3.06 0.92
N LEU A 283 6.34 -1.90 1.51
CA LEU A 283 5.55 -0.68 1.38
C LEU A 283 5.49 -0.19 -0.06
N LEU A 284 6.64 -0.13 -0.75
CA LEU A 284 6.70 0.31 -2.14
C LEU A 284 5.99 -0.68 -3.09
N TYR A 285 6.06 -1.98 -2.80
CA TYR A 285 5.32 -3.02 -3.50
C TYR A 285 3.81 -2.76 -3.40
N ARG A 286 3.27 -2.58 -2.19
CA ARG A 286 1.83 -2.30 -2.02
C ARG A 286 1.38 -1.03 -2.73
N VAL A 287 2.20 0.02 -2.68
CA VAL A 287 1.94 1.25 -3.44
C VAL A 287 1.92 0.98 -4.95
N ARG A 288 2.85 0.16 -5.47
CA ARG A 288 2.86 -0.23 -6.89
C ARG A 288 1.54 -0.88 -7.27
N GLU A 289 1.10 -1.90 -6.52
CA GLU A 289 -0.13 -2.63 -6.83
C GLU A 289 -1.36 -1.70 -6.80
N GLU A 290 -1.45 -0.78 -5.83
CA GLU A 290 -2.53 0.21 -5.80
C GLU A 290 -2.49 1.16 -7.01
N VAL A 291 -1.31 1.61 -7.43
CA VAL A 291 -1.19 2.50 -8.59
C VAL A 291 -1.45 1.76 -9.90
N GLU A 292 -1.00 0.51 -10.04
CA GLU A 292 -1.35 -0.33 -11.19
C GLU A 292 -2.87 -0.53 -11.28
N ALA A 293 -3.54 -0.68 -10.14
CA ALA A 293 -5.00 -0.75 -10.08
C ALA A 293 -5.69 0.58 -10.44
N LEU A 294 -5.02 1.73 -10.25
CA LEU A 294 -5.50 2.99 -10.81
C LEU A 294 -5.33 3.06 -12.34
N VAL A 295 -4.33 2.40 -12.92
CA VAL A 295 -4.10 2.38 -14.37
C VAL A 295 -5.10 1.45 -15.05
N GLU A 296 -5.11 0.19 -14.62
CA GLU A 296 -5.88 -0.90 -15.23
C GLU A 296 -7.34 -0.92 -14.77
N GLY A 297 -7.61 -0.48 -13.55
CA GLY A 297 -8.92 -0.52 -12.89
C GLY A 297 -8.97 -1.55 -11.76
N TYR A 298 -9.69 -1.22 -10.69
CA TYR A 298 -9.81 -2.09 -9.52
C TYR A 298 -10.46 -3.44 -9.83
N ASP A 299 -11.32 -3.52 -10.85
CA ASP A 299 -11.93 -4.75 -11.34
C ASP A 299 -10.91 -5.71 -11.97
N GLN A 300 -9.83 -5.21 -12.55
CA GLN A 300 -8.79 -6.05 -13.15
C GLN A 300 -7.79 -6.54 -12.11
N THR A 301 -7.41 -5.65 -11.19
CA THR A 301 -6.30 -5.92 -10.26
C THR A 301 -6.77 -6.62 -8.98
N PHE A 302 -7.87 -6.15 -8.36
CA PHE A 302 -8.30 -6.63 -7.04
C PHE A 302 -9.66 -7.33 -7.05
N TRP A 303 -10.56 -6.93 -7.94
CA TRP A 303 -11.96 -7.38 -7.95
C TRP A 303 -12.28 -8.14 -9.24
N GLY A 304 -11.47 -9.15 -9.57
CA GLY A 304 -11.60 -9.95 -10.80
C GLY A 304 -12.99 -10.53 -11.05
N ASP A 305 -13.77 -10.77 -10.00
CA ASP A 305 -15.16 -11.24 -10.10
C ASP A 305 -16.16 -10.16 -10.59
N LEU A 306 -15.76 -8.89 -10.56
CA LEU A 306 -16.58 -7.74 -11.00
C LEU A 306 -16.61 -7.57 -12.52
N HIS A 307 -15.62 -8.13 -13.24
CA HIS A 307 -15.47 -8.02 -14.71
C HIS A 307 -16.71 -8.43 -15.53
N HIS A 308 -17.65 -9.17 -14.92
CA HIS A 308 -18.87 -9.63 -15.59
C HIS A 308 -20.13 -8.83 -15.23
N ARG A 309 -20.02 -7.79 -14.40
CA ARG A 309 -21.15 -6.98 -13.93
C ARG A 309 -21.08 -5.54 -14.44
N ARG A 310 -22.28 -5.00 -14.72
CA ARG A 310 -22.56 -3.74 -15.45
C ARG A 310 -21.55 -2.62 -15.19
N THR A 311 -20.97 -2.08 -16.26
CA THR A 311 -20.32 -0.77 -16.24
C THR A 311 -21.31 0.28 -15.74
N ARG A 312 -20.92 1.07 -14.75
CA ARG A 312 -21.67 2.26 -14.34
C ARG A 312 -21.24 3.44 -15.22
N PRO A 313 -22.13 4.42 -15.47
CA PRO A 313 -21.69 5.67 -16.07
C PRO A 313 -20.64 6.32 -15.17
N PRO A 314 -19.83 7.25 -15.72
CA PRO A 314 -18.92 8.05 -14.91
C PRO A 314 -19.65 8.66 -13.72
N GLU A 315 -19.11 8.42 -12.53
CA GLU A 315 -19.76 8.71 -11.26
C GLU A 315 -18.94 9.73 -10.47
N ARG A 316 -19.67 10.51 -9.67
CA ARG A 316 -19.11 11.46 -8.71
C ARG A 316 -19.52 11.02 -7.32
N LEU A 317 -18.55 10.65 -6.51
CA LEU A 317 -18.74 10.31 -5.11
C LEU A 317 -18.34 11.50 -4.25
N SER A 318 -19.32 12.16 -3.64
CA SER A 318 -19.10 13.27 -2.70
C SER A 318 -18.83 12.73 -1.31
N VAL A 319 -17.69 13.11 -0.72
CA VAL A 319 -17.26 12.68 0.61
C VAL A 319 -17.13 13.89 1.52
N GLN A 320 -17.72 13.80 2.71
CA GLN A 320 -17.54 14.79 3.75
C GLN A 320 -17.37 14.12 5.11
N CYS A 321 -16.42 14.61 5.90
CA CYS A 321 -16.13 14.06 7.21
C CYS A 321 -15.59 15.14 8.13
N GLU A 322 -16.11 15.20 9.36
CA GLU A 322 -15.62 16.04 10.43
C GLU A 322 -14.88 15.22 11.49
N LEU A 323 -13.62 15.60 11.72
CA LEU A 323 -12.80 15.11 12.82
C LEU A 323 -12.78 16.14 13.94
N THR A 324 -13.27 15.74 15.10
CA THR A 324 -13.22 16.53 16.34
C THR A 324 -12.33 15.88 17.39
N GLU A 325 -12.04 16.59 18.48
CA GLU A 325 -11.38 16.01 19.66
C GLU A 325 -12.12 14.81 20.24
N LYS A 326 -13.45 14.75 20.13
CA LYS A 326 -14.25 13.60 20.60
C LYS A 326 -14.01 12.35 19.78
N ASN A 327 -13.62 12.52 18.51
CA ASN A 327 -13.24 11.40 17.67
C ASN A 327 -11.82 10.93 17.99
N ARG A 328 -10.99 11.72 18.69
CA ARG A 328 -9.58 11.38 18.96
C ARG A 328 -9.56 10.03 19.69
N PRO A 329 -8.88 8.99 19.16
CA PRO A 329 -8.66 7.79 19.93
C PRO A 329 -8.01 8.23 21.24
N SER A 330 -8.56 7.76 22.36
CA SER A 330 -8.03 8.05 23.67
C SER A 330 -6.58 7.58 23.69
N LEU A 331 -5.64 8.53 23.58
CA LEU A 331 -4.22 8.32 23.85
C LEU A 331 -4.11 8.01 25.34
N VAL A 332 -4.43 6.77 25.70
CA VAL A 332 -4.30 6.26 27.05
C VAL A 332 -3.10 5.33 27.06
N ALA A 333 -2.06 5.87 27.71
CA ALA A 333 -0.88 5.25 28.30
C ALA A 333 0.11 4.55 27.35
#